data_AF-A0A969LGR3-F1
#
_entry.id   AF-A0A969LGR3-F1
#
_cell.length_a   1.000
_cell.length_b   1.000
_cell.length_c   1.000
_cell.angle_alpha   90.00
_cell.angle_beta   90.00
_cell.angle_gamma   90.00
#
_symmetry.space_group_name_H-M   'P 1'
#
loop_
_entity.id
_entity.type
_entity.pdbx_description
1 polymer ?
#
loop_
_entity_poly.entity_id
_entity_poly.type
_entity_poly.pdbx_seq_one_letter_code
_entity_poly.pdbx_strand_id
1 'polypeptide(L)'
;MRLKLKKQREFTQQLFDYTNHLLQKAKGNSGFLTVGANPTLLTDTQLYDALQAFAGRVEGDRTYREAAAGFLDYTRTLPSYRHFKDELYEYLIATTGVERYGRHKFNDRLYDRLCSTCPESDRQNLSDWLLLETCSHLLNFLVVENAQNPEHYTFIDLLENLGAVPTTGLLLKLVLLSRRIQPKLERRFSVLFNHYGAKDIEEIGWFVRSLESLNIALGVHFNQGFDFSVFERSF
;
A
#
# COMPACT_ATOMS: atom_id res chain seq x y z
N MET A 1 -6.91 -17.10 13.30
CA MET A 1 -5.57 -16.46 13.22
C MET A 1 -4.51 -17.35 12.54
N ARG A 2 -4.31 -18.62 12.97
CA ARG A 2 -3.27 -19.52 12.39
C ARG A 2 -3.44 -19.85 10.90
N LEU A 3 -4.66 -20.10 10.42
CA LEU A 3 -4.92 -20.44 9.01
C LEU A 3 -4.58 -19.31 8.04
N LYS A 4 -4.90 -18.06 8.41
CA LYS A 4 -4.58 -16.88 7.60
C LYS A 4 -3.08 -16.69 7.44
N LEU A 5 -2.33 -16.75 8.55
CA LEU A 5 -0.88 -16.64 8.54
C LEU A 5 -0.23 -17.74 7.68
N LYS A 6 -0.77 -18.97 7.74
CA LYS A 6 -0.32 -20.08 6.88
C LYS A 6 -0.54 -19.77 5.40
N LYS A 7 -1.75 -19.39 4.99
CA LYS A 7 -2.06 -19.03 3.60
C LYS A 7 -1.24 -17.86 3.09
N GLN A 8 -1.03 -16.85 3.92
CA GLN A 8 -0.23 -15.67 3.56
C GLN A 8 1.26 -16.01 3.38
N ARG A 9 1.79 -16.92 4.19
CA ARG A 9 3.14 -17.46 4.03
C ARG A 9 3.27 -18.32 2.77
N GLU A 10 2.30 -19.19 2.50
CA GLU A 10 2.25 -20.01 1.28
C GLU A 10 2.24 -19.13 0.03
N PHE A 11 1.37 -18.11 0.00
CA PHE A 11 1.34 -17.13 -1.08
C PHE A 11 2.70 -16.44 -1.27
N THR A 12 3.35 -16.00 -0.19
CA THR A 12 4.63 -15.28 -0.29
C THR A 12 5.75 -16.18 -0.77
N GLN A 13 5.77 -17.44 -0.36
CA GLN A 13 6.69 -18.45 -0.89
C GLN A 13 6.52 -18.60 -2.40
N GLN A 14 5.27 -18.81 -2.86
CA GLN A 14 4.96 -18.94 -4.29
C GLN A 14 5.35 -17.68 -5.06
N LEU A 15 5.08 -16.50 -4.50
CA LEU A 15 5.45 -15.22 -5.09
C LEU A 15 6.97 -15.10 -5.22
N PHE A 16 7.72 -15.44 -4.19
CA PHE A 16 9.19 -15.41 -4.22
C PHE A 16 9.76 -16.39 -5.26
N ASP A 17 9.27 -17.62 -5.29
CA ASP A 17 9.72 -18.64 -6.25
C ASP A 17 9.42 -18.21 -7.69
N TYR A 18 8.23 -17.68 -7.94
CA TYR A 18 7.82 -17.17 -9.25
C TYR A 18 8.62 -15.93 -9.66
N THR A 19 8.94 -15.06 -8.71
CA THR A 19 9.78 -13.88 -8.95
C THR A 19 11.18 -14.27 -9.41
N ASN A 20 11.80 -15.25 -8.75
CA ASN A 20 13.10 -15.78 -9.16
C ASN A 20 13.04 -16.38 -10.57
N HIS A 21 11.94 -17.04 -10.92
CA HIS A 21 11.71 -17.53 -12.28
C HIS A 21 11.67 -16.40 -13.31
N LEU A 22 10.90 -15.33 -13.06
CA LEU A 22 10.84 -14.17 -13.94
C LEU A 22 12.23 -13.55 -14.16
N LEU A 23 13.05 -13.45 -13.11
CA LEU A 23 14.41 -12.92 -13.19
C LEU A 23 15.35 -13.82 -13.99
N GLN A 24 15.22 -15.15 -13.90
CA GLN A 24 16.03 -16.08 -14.69
C GLN A 24 15.62 -16.06 -16.17
N LYS A 25 14.31 -16.01 -16.44
CA LYS A 25 13.74 -15.86 -17.78
C LYS A 25 14.25 -14.57 -18.45
N ALA A 26 14.27 -13.45 -17.73
CA ALA A 26 14.80 -12.18 -18.22
C ALA A 26 16.31 -12.23 -18.53
N LYS A 27 17.09 -13.07 -17.82
CA LYS A 27 18.52 -13.30 -18.05
C LYS A 27 18.81 -14.32 -19.17
N GLY A 28 17.79 -14.83 -19.86
CA GLY A 28 17.94 -15.84 -20.91
C GLY A 28 18.20 -17.27 -20.39
N ASN A 29 18.19 -17.49 -19.07
CA ASN A 29 18.35 -18.79 -18.45
C ASN A 29 16.99 -19.51 -18.39
N SER A 30 16.62 -20.17 -19.48
CA SER A 30 15.42 -21.02 -19.57
C SER A 30 15.68 -22.42 -19.00
N GLY A 31 16.26 -22.51 -17.81
CA GLY A 31 16.42 -23.80 -17.13
C GLY A 31 15.05 -24.41 -16.81
N PHE A 32 14.91 -25.73 -16.96
CA PHE A 32 13.74 -26.56 -16.63
C PHE A 32 13.40 -26.56 -15.13
N LEU A 33 13.31 -25.41 -14.48
CA LEU A 33 12.71 -25.32 -13.16
C LEU A 33 11.19 -25.41 -13.38
N THR A 34 10.58 -26.49 -12.91
CA THR A 34 9.13 -26.61 -12.78
C THR A 34 8.67 -25.60 -11.74
N VAL A 35 8.50 -24.35 -12.16
CA VAL A 35 7.98 -23.29 -11.32
C VAL A 35 6.46 -23.39 -11.35
N GLY A 36 5.83 -23.25 -10.19
CA GLY A 36 4.37 -23.23 -10.10
C GLY A 36 3.78 -22.11 -10.96
N ALA A 37 2.47 -22.17 -11.20
CA ALA A 37 1.77 -21.09 -11.89
C ALA A 37 1.96 -19.74 -11.16
N ASN A 38 1.85 -18.64 -11.90
CA ASN A 38 1.80 -17.30 -11.32
C ASN A 38 0.77 -17.29 -10.17
N PRO A 39 1.18 -16.96 -8.92
CA PRO A 39 0.29 -17.02 -7.78
C PRO A 39 -0.71 -15.85 -7.71
N THR A 40 -0.70 -14.96 -8.71
CA THR A 40 -1.57 -13.79 -8.84
C THR A 40 -2.41 -13.87 -10.10
N LEU A 41 -3.48 -13.08 -10.17
CA LEU A 41 -4.27 -12.87 -11.39
C LEU A 41 -3.67 -11.80 -12.33
N LEU A 42 -2.44 -11.35 -12.08
CA LEU A 42 -1.73 -10.39 -12.93
C LEU A 42 -0.98 -11.10 -14.05
N THR A 43 -0.76 -10.41 -15.16
CA THR A 43 0.22 -10.85 -16.17
C THR A 43 1.65 -10.80 -15.62
N ASP A 44 2.58 -11.56 -16.21
CA ASP A 44 4.02 -11.55 -15.83
C ASP A 44 4.58 -10.13 -15.75
N THR A 45 4.26 -9.28 -16.74
CA THR A 45 4.71 -7.88 -16.79
C THR A 45 4.13 -7.07 -15.65
N GLN A 46 2.81 -7.14 -15.42
CA GLN A 46 2.16 -6.41 -14.33
C GLN A 46 2.67 -6.85 -12.95
N LEU A 47 2.96 -8.14 -12.78
CA LEU A 47 3.54 -8.67 -11.55
C LEU A 47 4.97 -8.13 -11.35
N TYR A 48 5.79 -8.15 -12.40
CA TYR A 48 7.15 -7.62 -12.35
C TYR A 48 7.16 -6.12 -12.01
N ASP A 49 6.31 -5.33 -12.66
CA ASP A 49 6.18 -3.89 -12.40
C ASP A 49 5.75 -3.62 -10.96
N ALA A 50 4.80 -4.39 -10.43
CA ALA A 50 4.36 -4.28 -9.04
C ALA A 50 5.47 -4.65 -8.05
N LEU A 51 6.23 -5.73 -8.33
CA LEU A 51 7.38 -6.13 -7.50
C LEU A 51 8.47 -5.06 -7.50
N GLN A 52 8.79 -4.49 -8.66
CA GLN A 52 9.74 -3.38 -8.75
C GLN A 52 9.24 -2.15 -7.98
N ALA A 53 7.95 -1.84 -8.05
CA ALA A 53 7.36 -0.71 -7.35
C ALA A 53 7.32 -0.87 -5.82
N PHE A 54 7.16 -2.08 -5.29
CA PHE A 54 7.07 -2.30 -3.84
C PHE A 54 8.39 -2.74 -3.20
N ALA A 55 9.21 -3.53 -3.89
CA ALA A 55 10.49 -3.99 -3.37
C ALA A 55 11.67 -3.09 -3.76
N GLY A 56 11.52 -2.24 -4.79
CA GLY A 56 12.58 -1.36 -5.27
C GLY A 56 12.71 -0.05 -4.49
N ARG A 57 13.67 0.76 -4.95
CA ARG A 57 13.84 2.16 -4.53
C ARG A 57 12.91 3.04 -5.36
N VAL A 58 11.90 3.59 -4.70
CA VAL A 58 10.81 4.36 -5.35
C VAL A 58 10.61 5.74 -4.72
N GLU A 59 11.27 6.00 -3.59
CA GLU A 59 11.25 7.26 -2.85
C GLU A 59 12.56 8.03 -3.10
N GLY A 60 12.88 8.28 -4.37
CA GLY A 60 14.24 8.60 -4.80
C GLY A 60 15.14 7.38 -4.59
N ASP A 61 16.22 7.53 -3.84
CA ASP A 61 17.15 6.43 -3.53
C ASP A 61 16.73 5.54 -2.35
N ARG A 62 15.49 5.68 -1.88
CA ARG A 62 14.95 4.97 -0.71
C ARG A 62 13.87 3.97 -1.08
N THR A 63 13.85 2.84 -0.38
CA THR A 63 12.71 1.94 -0.31
C THR A 63 11.60 2.54 0.56
N TYR A 64 10.37 2.01 0.45
CA TYR A 64 9.27 2.42 1.34
C TYR A 64 9.60 2.26 2.84
N ARG A 65 10.36 1.22 3.21
CA ARG A 65 10.76 0.97 4.60
C ARG A 65 11.71 2.04 5.12
N GLU A 66 12.71 2.40 4.33
CA GLU A 66 13.67 3.46 4.69
C GLU A 66 13.00 4.82 4.74
N ALA A 67 12.11 5.12 3.80
CA ALA A 67 11.35 6.37 3.78
C ALA A 67 10.43 6.48 5.01
N ALA A 68 9.68 5.43 5.35
CA ALA A 68 8.82 5.42 6.52
C ALA A 68 9.61 5.55 7.83
N ALA A 69 10.74 4.84 7.95
CA ALA A 69 11.61 4.94 9.14
C ALA A 69 12.17 6.37 9.31
N GLY A 70 12.71 6.95 8.23
CA GLY A 70 13.21 8.31 8.24
C GLY A 70 12.13 9.35 8.56
N PHE A 71 10.91 9.17 8.04
CA PHE A 71 9.78 10.02 8.38
C PHE A 71 9.42 9.91 9.87
N LEU A 72 9.30 8.69 10.42
CA LEU A 72 8.99 8.51 11.85
C LEU A 72 10.06 9.14 12.75
N ASP A 73 11.34 9.01 12.43
CA ASP A 73 12.42 9.64 13.20
C ASP A 73 12.35 11.17 13.12
N TYR A 74 12.06 11.72 11.94
CA TYR A 74 11.83 13.15 11.76
C TYR A 74 10.63 13.67 12.57
N THR A 75 9.51 12.94 12.58
CA THR A 75 8.28 13.39 13.27
C THR A 75 8.45 13.55 14.79
N ARG A 76 9.43 12.87 15.40
CA ARG A 76 9.76 13.03 16.83
C ARG A 76 10.35 14.40 17.15
N THR A 77 10.88 15.10 16.15
CA THR A 77 11.45 16.44 16.31
C THR A 77 10.41 17.55 16.14
N LEU A 78 9.20 17.21 15.68
CA LEU A 78 8.16 18.18 15.39
C LEU A 78 7.57 18.76 16.67
N PRO A 79 7.29 20.07 16.68
CA PRO A 79 6.87 20.77 17.89
C PRO A 79 5.43 20.49 18.30
N SER A 80 4.61 19.91 17.41
CA SER A 80 3.20 19.65 17.69
C SER A 80 2.56 18.67 16.69
N TYR A 81 1.42 18.13 17.08
CA TYR A 81 0.60 17.26 16.24
C TYR A 81 0.10 17.97 14.98
N ARG A 82 -0.15 19.28 15.02
CA ARG A 82 -0.47 20.05 13.82
C ARG A 82 0.64 19.96 12.77
N HIS A 83 1.88 20.20 13.18
CA HIS A 83 3.03 20.12 12.27
C HIS A 83 3.22 18.69 11.75
N PHE A 84 2.99 17.67 12.59
CA PHE A 84 2.96 16.29 12.13
C PHE A 84 1.95 16.07 11.00
N LYS A 85 0.74 16.64 11.09
CA LYS A 85 -0.27 16.51 10.03
C LYS A 85 0.14 17.18 8.73
N ASP A 86 0.77 18.34 8.82
CA ASP A 86 1.31 19.06 7.65
C ASP A 86 2.43 18.25 6.98
N GLU A 87 3.37 17.72 7.74
CA GLU A 87 4.46 16.87 7.22
C GLU A 87 3.95 15.52 6.71
N LEU A 88 2.92 14.95 7.35
CA LEU A 88 2.28 13.72 6.89
C LEU A 88 1.61 13.93 5.52
N TYR A 89 0.99 15.08 5.29
CA TYR A 89 0.44 15.43 3.98
C TYR A 89 1.54 15.38 2.92
N GLU A 90 2.64 16.11 3.12
CA GLU A 90 3.78 16.15 2.20
C GLU A 90 4.38 14.76 1.94
N TYR A 91 4.57 13.97 3.00
CA TYR A 91 5.06 12.59 2.90
C TYR A 91 4.17 11.68 2.05
N LEU A 92 2.83 11.84 2.13
CA LEU A 92 1.88 11.02 1.40
C LEU A 92 1.79 11.40 -0.08
N ILE A 93 1.83 12.70 -0.39
CA ILE A 93 1.76 13.18 -1.78
C ILE A 93 3.08 13.07 -2.52
N ALA A 94 4.21 13.06 -1.78
CA ALA A 94 5.51 12.76 -2.35
C ALA A 94 5.46 11.40 -3.07
N THR A 95 6.04 11.34 -4.28
CA THR A 95 6.43 10.13 -5.05
C THR A 95 5.34 9.09 -5.39
N THR A 96 4.10 9.27 -4.95
CA THR A 96 2.97 8.38 -5.26
C THR A 96 2.29 8.70 -6.60
N GLY A 97 2.88 9.58 -7.42
CA GLY A 97 2.23 10.15 -8.61
C GLY A 97 1.08 11.11 -8.29
N VAL A 98 0.67 11.18 -7.01
CA VAL A 98 -0.36 12.09 -6.49
C VAL A 98 0.04 13.55 -6.69
N GLU A 99 1.32 13.90 -6.66
CA GLU A 99 1.80 15.25 -6.99
C GLU A 99 1.40 15.69 -8.42
N ARG A 100 1.40 14.76 -9.39
CA ARG A 100 1.06 15.06 -10.81
C ARG A 100 -0.45 15.00 -11.07
N TYR A 101 -1.16 14.09 -10.42
CA TYR A 101 -2.61 13.93 -10.57
C TYR A 101 -3.42 14.92 -9.70
N GLY A 102 -2.96 15.15 -8.47
CA GLY A 102 -3.65 15.85 -7.40
C GLY A 102 -3.61 17.37 -7.47
N ARG A 103 -3.42 17.99 -8.64
CA ARG A 103 -3.61 19.44 -8.81
C ARG A 103 -5.10 19.80 -8.73
N HIS A 104 -5.72 19.54 -7.58
CA HIS A 104 -6.43 20.46 -6.70
C HIS A 104 -7.38 19.63 -5.80
N LYS A 105 -8.38 18.94 -6.37
CA LYS A 105 -9.47 18.35 -5.55
C LYS A 105 -9.09 17.22 -4.60
N PHE A 106 -8.26 16.26 -5.01
CA PHE A 106 -7.88 15.15 -4.11
C PHE A 106 -6.98 15.65 -2.97
N ASN A 107 -5.97 16.46 -3.31
CA ASN A 107 -5.02 16.99 -2.34
C ASN A 107 -5.71 17.89 -1.31
N ASP A 108 -6.62 18.76 -1.76
CA ASP A 108 -7.42 19.59 -0.86
C ASP A 108 -8.25 18.72 0.09
N ARG A 109 -8.95 17.70 -0.43
CA ARG A 109 -9.74 16.77 0.40
C ARG A 109 -8.88 15.97 1.38
N LEU A 110 -7.68 15.55 0.97
CA LEU A 110 -6.73 14.85 1.83
C LEU A 110 -6.25 15.76 2.96
N TYR A 111 -5.86 16.99 2.65
CA TYR A 111 -5.39 17.96 3.63
C TYR A 111 -6.51 18.36 4.59
N ASP A 112 -7.73 18.59 4.08
CA ASP A 112 -8.91 18.85 4.90
C ASP A 112 -9.21 17.68 5.84
N ARG A 113 -9.11 16.44 5.33
CA ARG A 113 -9.31 15.24 6.16
C ARG A 113 -8.27 15.15 7.28
N LEU A 114 -7.00 15.42 6.98
CA LEU A 114 -5.95 15.52 8.00
C LEU A 114 -6.28 16.60 9.02
N CYS A 115 -6.56 17.83 8.58
CA CYS A 115 -6.90 18.94 9.46
C CYS A 115 -8.06 18.61 10.40
N SER A 116 -9.11 17.96 9.90
CA SER A 116 -10.29 17.55 10.66
C SER A 116 -10.06 16.40 11.63
N THR A 117 -8.91 15.72 11.57
CA THR A 117 -8.59 14.58 12.44
C THR A 117 -7.96 15.06 13.75
N CYS A 118 -8.67 14.82 14.87
CA CYS A 118 -8.30 15.21 16.23
C CYS A 118 -7.82 16.66 16.38
N PRO A 119 -8.56 17.67 15.89
CA PRO A 119 -8.13 19.08 15.95
C PRO A 119 -7.90 19.58 17.38
N GLU A 120 -8.60 19.02 18.37
CA GLU A 120 -8.43 19.30 19.80
C GLU A 120 -7.02 18.96 20.33
N SER A 121 -6.30 18.08 19.63
CA SER A 121 -4.94 17.66 19.97
C SER A 121 -3.86 18.43 19.22
N ASP A 122 -4.19 19.41 18.36
CA ASP A 122 -3.24 20.09 17.46
C ASP A 122 -2.03 20.71 18.17
N ARG A 123 -2.21 21.15 19.41
CA ARG A 123 -1.16 21.77 20.24
C ARG A 123 -0.37 20.77 21.08
N GLN A 124 -0.76 19.50 21.08
CA GLN A 124 -0.09 18.44 21.84
C GLN A 124 1.07 17.87 21.04
N ASN A 125 1.99 17.19 21.72
CA ASN A 125 3.02 16.40 21.05
C ASN A 125 2.39 15.17 20.39
N LEU A 126 3.00 14.70 19.29
CA LEU A 126 2.61 13.45 18.66
C LEU A 126 2.76 12.28 19.66
N SER A 127 1.72 11.47 19.76
CA SER A 127 1.72 10.22 20.52
C SER A 127 1.46 9.03 19.59
N ASP A 128 1.84 7.83 20.02
CA ASP A 128 1.52 6.60 19.28
C ASP A 128 0.01 6.42 19.05
N TRP A 129 -0.81 6.91 19.99
CA TRP A 129 -2.26 6.92 19.83
C TRP A 129 -2.70 7.87 18.72
N LEU A 130 -2.21 9.12 18.70
CA LEU A 130 -2.50 10.08 17.64
C LEU A 130 -2.04 9.58 16.26
N LEU A 131 -0.86 8.98 16.18
CA LEU A 131 -0.36 8.37 14.94
C LEU A 131 -1.29 7.25 14.45
N LEU A 132 -1.66 6.33 15.35
CA LEU A 132 -2.56 5.22 15.04
C LEU A 132 -3.94 5.71 14.61
N GLU A 133 -4.49 6.70 15.30
CA GLU A 133 -5.81 7.26 15.02
C GLU A 133 -5.82 7.98 13.67
N THR A 134 -4.81 8.82 13.41
CA THR A 134 -4.62 9.50 12.12
C THR A 134 -4.58 8.52 10.97
N CYS A 135 -3.70 7.51 11.05
CA CYS A 135 -3.58 6.50 10.01
C CYS A 135 -4.91 5.74 9.80
N SER A 136 -5.64 5.47 10.88
CA SER A 136 -6.94 4.80 10.81
C SER A 136 -8.01 5.65 10.11
N HIS A 137 -8.09 6.94 10.44
CA HIS A 137 -9.01 7.89 9.79
C HIS A 137 -8.71 8.07 8.30
N LEU A 138 -7.43 8.09 7.93
CA LEU A 138 -7.02 8.14 6.54
C LEU A 138 -7.40 6.88 5.77
N LEU A 139 -7.23 5.69 6.35
CA LEU A 139 -7.69 4.45 5.69
C LEU A 139 -9.20 4.44 5.43
N ASN A 140 -10.00 5.02 6.35
CA ASN A 140 -11.44 5.14 6.15
C ASN A 140 -11.77 6.07 4.98
N PHE A 141 -11.03 7.16 4.84
CA PHE A 141 -11.20 8.14 3.76
C PHE A 141 -10.72 7.60 2.40
N LEU A 142 -9.58 6.91 2.37
CA LEU A 142 -8.93 6.45 1.14
C LEU A 142 -9.57 5.19 0.55
N VAL A 143 -10.12 4.30 1.40
CA VAL A 143 -10.65 2.99 0.95
C VAL A 143 -12.17 2.95 1.06
N VAL A 144 -12.70 2.85 2.27
CA VAL A 144 -14.15 2.81 2.53
C VAL A 144 -14.41 3.08 4.01
N GLU A 145 -15.39 3.94 4.31
CA GLU A 145 -15.63 4.40 5.67
C GLU A 145 -16.35 3.35 6.53
N ASN A 146 -17.41 2.73 6.01
CA ASN A 146 -18.20 1.75 6.74
C ASN A 146 -18.81 0.69 5.81
N ALA A 147 -19.35 -0.38 6.41
CA ALA A 147 -19.91 -1.51 5.68
C ALA A 147 -21.38 -1.32 5.28
N GLN A 148 -22.10 -0.44 5.99
CA GLN A 148 -23.52 -0.18 5.81
C GLN A 148 -23.79 0.71 4.60
N ASN A 149 -22.87 1.63 4.31
CA ASN A 149 -22.82 2.47 3.13
C ASN A 149 -21.36 2.46 2.62
N PRO A 150 -21.01 1.51 1.74
CA PRO A 150 -19.66 1.37 1.23
C PRO A 150 -19.36 2.46 0.19
N GLU A 151 -19.40 3.73 0.59
CA GLU A 151 -18.94 4.82 -0.27
C GLU A 151 -17.42 4.77 -0.35
N HIS A 152 -16.93 4.44 -1.54
CA HIS A 152 -15.51 4.27 -1.85
C HIS A 152 -15.12 5.06 -3.10
N TYR A 153 -15.79 6.20 -3.32
CA TYR A 153 -15.52 7.10 -4.44
C TYR A 153 -14.08 7.59 -4.45
N THR A 154 -13.51 7.91 -3.28
CA THR A 154 -12.09 8.29 -3.18
C THR A 154 -11.19 7.15 -3.66
N PHE A 155 -11.51 5.90 -3.31
CA PHE A 155 -10.73 4.75 -3.75
C PHE A 155 -10.83 4.55 -5.27
N ILE A 156 -12.04 4.62 -5.82
CA ILE A 156 -12.26 4.54 -7.28
C ILE A 156 -11.51 5.67 -7.99
N ASP A 157 -11.64 6.91 -7.52
CA ASP A 157 -10.96 8.07 -8.09
C ASP A 157 -9.43 7.89 -8.11
N LEU A 158 -8.84 7.40 -7.02
CA LEU A 158 -7.41 7.08 -6.98
C LEU A 158 -7.04 5.99 -7.99
N LEU A 159 -7.84 4.94 -8.11
CA LEU A 159 -7.57 3.84 -9.03
C LEU A 159 -7.71 4.23 -10.49
N GLU A 160 -8.72 5.03 -10.85
CA GLU A 160 -8.96 5.49 -12.22
C GLU A 160 -7.82 6.39 -12.70
N ASN A 161 -7.24 7.17 -11.79
CA ASN A 161 -6.30 8.22 -12.17
C ASN A 161 -4.83 7.91 -11.88
N LEU A 162 -4.55 7.12 -10.85
CA LEU A 162 -3.19 6.68 -10.50
C LEU A 162 -2.93 5.22 -10.88
N GLY A 163 -3.98 4.41 -10.95
CA GLY A 163 -3.86 2.96 -11.06
C GLY A 163 -3.67 2.25 -9.72
N ALA A 164 -3.69 0.91 -9.77
CA ALA A 164 -3.67 0.05 -8.59
C ALA A 164 -2.35 0.11 -7.82
N VAL A 165 -1.21 0.16 -8.52
CA VAL A 165 0.11 0.12 -7.88
C VAL A 165 0.41 1.39 -7.07
N PRO A 166 0.29 2.62 -7.62
CA PRO A 166 0.56 3.83 -6.82
C PRO A 166 -0.48 4.05 -5.71
N THR A 167 -1.75 3.72 -5.95
CA THR A 167 -2.79 3.74 -4.92
C THR A 167 -2.44 2.80 -3.76
N THR A 168 -1.96 1.60 -4.06
CA THR A 168 -1.49 0.66 -3.03
C THR A 168 -0.24 1.19 -2.34
N GLY A 169 0.68 1.86 -3.05
CA GLY A 169 1.84 2.55 -2.48
C GLY A 169 1.44 3.57 -1.41
N LEU A 170 0.43 4.40 -1.69
CA LEU A 170 -0.14 5.34 -0.73
C LEU A 170 -0.67 4.65 0.53
N LEU A 171 -1.39 3.54 0.37
CA LEU A 171 -1.90 2.74 1.51
C LEU A 171 -0.76 2.08 2.29
N LEU A 172 0.25 1.58 1.59
CA LEU A 172 1.42 0.96 2.18
C LEU A 172 2.23 1.95 3.02
N LYS A 173 2.40 3.20 2.57
CA LYS A 173 3.02 4.28 3.35
C LYS A 173 2.40 4.37 4.74
N LEU A 174 1.06 4.44 4.82
CA LEU A 174 0.34 4.50 6.10
C LEU A 174 0.59 3.27 6.97
N VAL A 175 0.52 2.06 6.39
CA VAL A 175 0.72 0.81 7.14
C VAL A 175 2.15 0.70 7.67
N LEU A 176 3.15 1.23 6.96
CA LEU A 176 4.53 1.24 7.41
C LEU A 176 4.77 2.26 8.55
N LEU A 177 4.02 3.36 8.61
CA LEU A 177 4.04 4.26 9.77
C LEU A 177 3.51 3.57 11.04
N SER A 178 2.50 2.72 10.90
CA SER A 178 1.93 1.97 12.03
C SER A 178 1.45 0.59 11.61
N ARG A 179 2.25 -0.45 11.86
CA ARG A 179 1.88 -1.84 11.52
C ARG A 179 0.56 -2.29 12.15
N ARG A 180 0.14 -1.64 13.24
CA ARG A 180 -1.12 -1.88 13.93
C ARG A 180 -2.35 -1.57 13.08
N ILE A 181 -2.22 -0.78 12.00
CA ILE A 181 -3.33 -0.52 11.07
C ILE A 181 -3.47 -1.55 9.95
N GLN A 182 -2.51 -2.48 9.76
CA GLN A 182 -2.62 -3.50 8.72
C GLN A 182 -3.95 -4.30 8.81
N PRO A 183 -4.38 -4.80 9.99
CA PRO A 183 -5.67 -5.50 10.08
C PRO A 183 -6.87 -4.60 9.77
N LYS A 184 -6.75 -3.29 10.01
CA LYS A 184 -7.80 -2.32 9.67
C LYS A 184 -7.91 -2.18 8.14
N LEU A 185 -6.78 -2.06 7.44
CA LEU A 185 -6.73 -2.01 5.98
C LEU A 185 -7.37 -3.26 5.35
N GLU A 186 -6.97 -4.45 5.79
CA GLU A 186 -7.53 -5.72 5.30
C GLU A 186 -9.04 -5.80 5.55
N ARG A 187 -9.52 -5.28 6.70
CA ARG A 187 -10.95 -5.20 6.99
C ARG A 187 -11.68 -4.27 6.01
N ARG A 188 -11.07 -3.14 5.60
CA ARG A 188 -11.65 -2.24 4.59
C ARG A 188 -11.78 -2.93 3.23
N PHE A 189 -10.75 -3.67 2.80
CA PHE A 189 -10.84 -4.47 1.58
C PHE A 189 -11.84 -5.62 1.69
N SER A 190 -12.03 -6.19 2.87
CA SER A 190 -13.06 -7.21 3.10
C SER A 190 -14.48 -6.66 2.91
N VAL A 191 -14.72 -5.38 3.28
CA VAL A 191 -16.00 -4.70 3.01
C VAL A 191 -16.23 -4.58 1.50
N LEU A 192 -15.22 -4.13 0.74
CA LEU A 192 -15.31 -4.01 -0.72
C LEU A 192 -15.47 -5.38 -1.38
N PHE A 193 -14.76 -6.39 -0.90
CA PHE A 193 -14.90 -7.77 -1.39
C PHE A 193 -16.32 -8.28 -1.23
N ASN A 194 -16.94 -8.06 -0.07
CA ASN A 194 -18.34 -8.44 0.15
C ASN A 194 -19.31 -7.63 -0.72
N HIS A 195 -19.02 -6.34 -0.96
CA HIS A 195 -19.84 -5.48 -1.81
C HIS A 195 -19.81 -5.92 -3.29
N TYR A 196 -18.66 -6.41 -3.77
CA TYR A 196 -18.45 -6.82 -5.16
C TYR A 196 -18.55 -8.34 -5.40
N GLY A 197 -18.72 -9.15 -4.36
CA GLY A 197 -18.61 -10.61 -4.44
C GLY A 197 -19.63 -11.32 -5.34
N ALA A 198 -20.70 -10.64 -5.75
CA ALA A 198 -21.70 -11.15 -6.68
C ALA A 198 -21.51 -10.67 -8.13
N LYS A 199 -20.52 -9.82 -8.39
CA LYS A 199 -20.22 -9.30 -9.74
C LYS A 199 -19.23 -10.19 -10.47
N ASP A 200 -19.32 -10.18 -11.79
CA ASP A 200 -18.38 -10.92 -12.63
C ASP A 200 -16.98 -10.31 -12.59
N ILE A 201 -15.96 -11.16 -12.63
CA ILE A 201 -14.54 -10.75 -12.55
C ILE A 201 -14.17 -9.71 -13.61
N GLU A 202 -14.81 -9.79 -14.79
CA GLU A 202 -14.59 -8.87 -15.91
C GLU A 202 -15.07 -7.44 -15.57
N GLU A 203 -16.17 -7.32 -14.81
CA GLU A 203 -16.72 -6.03 -14.38
C GLU A 203 -15.92 -5.38 -13.24
N ILE A 204 -15.20 -6.21 -12.46
CA ILE A 204 -14.44 -5.78 -11.28
C ILE A 204 -12.93 -5.93 -11.45
N GLY A 205 -12.42 -5.97 -12.69
CA GLY A 205 -11.00 -6.16 -12.97
C GLY A 205 -10.09 -5.12 -12.30
N TRP A 206 -10.57 -3.89 -12.09
CA TRP A 206 -9.87 -2.86 -11.33
C TRP A 206 -9.69 -3.25 -9.85
N PHE A 207 -10.70 -3.88 -9.26
CA PHE A 207 -10.68 -4.30 -7.86
C PHE A 207 -9.78 -5.52 -7.69
N VAL A 208 -9.82 -6.46 -8.63
CA VAL A 208 -8.89 -7.60 -8.69
C VAL A 208 -7.45 -7.10 -8.73
N ARG A 209 -7.11 -6.19 -9.66
CA ARG A 209 -5.76 -5.60 -9.73
C ARG A 209 -5.34 -4.91 -8.43
N SER A 210 -6.27 -4.27 -7.74
CA SER A 210 -6.02 -3.61 -6.46
C SER A 210 -5.77 -4.61 -5.32
N LEU A 211 -6.52 -5.71 -5.28
CA LEU A 211 -6.30 -6.81 -4.35
C LEU A 211 -4.96 -7.48 -4.57
N GLU A 212 -4.59 -7.76 -5.83
CA GLU A 212 -3.29 -8.34 -6.16
C GLU A 212 -2.14 -7.41 -5.77
N SER A 213 -2.25 -6.11 -6.11
CA SER A 213 -1.26 -5.11 -5.72
C SER A 213 -1.08 -5.06 -4.19
N LEU A 214 -2.19 -5.06 -3.44
CA LEU A 214 -2.16 -5.08 -1.98
C LEU A 214 -1.52 -6.36 -1.44
N ASN A 215 -1.84 -7.53 -1.99
CA ASN A 215 -1.27 -8.81 -1.56
C ASN A 215 0.25 -8.84 -1.78
N ILE A 216 0.72 -8.36 -2.94
CA ILE A 216 2.15 -8.26 -3.25
C ILE A 216 2.82 -7.30 -2.26
N ALA A 217 2.30 -6.09 -2.09
CA ALA A 217 2.84 -5.10 -1.16
C ALA A 217 2.93 -5.66 0.28
N LEU A 218 1.86 -6.28 0.78
CA LEU A 218 1.87 -6.89 2.11
C LEU A 218 2.85 -8.07 2.20
N GLY A 219 2.95 -8.88 1.14
CA GLY A 219 3.86 -10.00 1.02
C GLY A 219 5.33 -9.59 1.13
N VAL A 220 5.72 -8.57 0.37
CA VAL A 220 7.08 -8.00 0.35
C VAL A 220 7.45 -7.34 1.67
N HIS A 221 6.48 -6.69 2.35
CA HIS A 221 6.79 -5.85 3.50
C HIS A 221 6.63 -6.50 4.88
N PHE A 222 5.72 -7.47 5.04
CA PHE A 222 5.33 -7.98 6.36
C PHE A 222 5.57 -9.46 6.59
N ASN A 223 5.90 -10.24 5.57
CA ASN A 223 6.23 -11.66 5.74
C ASN A 223 7.73 -11.87 5.91
N GLN A 224 8.08 -12.57 6.99
CA GLN A 224 9.47 -12.89 7.31
C GLN A 224 9.94 -14.11 6.52
N GLY A 225 11.20 -14.06 6.08
CA GLY A 225 11.89 -15.22 5.47
C GLY A 225 11.98 -15.22 3.94
N PHE A 226 11.52 -14.16 3.27
CA PHE A 226 11.64 -13.99 1.82
C PHE A 226 12.32 -12.66 1.51
N ASP A 227 13.37 -12.70 0.68
CA ASP A 227 14.21 -11.55 0.39
C ASP A 227 13.98 -11.04 -1.04
N PHE A 228 13.30 -9.91 -1.17
CA PHE A 228 13.05 -9.25 -2.45
C PHE A 228 14.09 -8.14 -2.76
N SER A 229 15.20 -8.07 -2.02
CA SER A 229 16.24 -7.02 -2.18
C SER A 229 16.91 -6.98 -3.57
N VAL A 230 16.71 -8.02 -4.40
CA VAL A 230 17.15 -8.02 -5.80
C VAL A 230 16.59 -6.82 -6.59
N PHE A 231 15.40 -6.33 -6.23
CA PHE A 231 14.78 -5.15 -6.86
C PHE A 231 15.34 -3.82 -6.34
N GLU A 232 16.04 -3.80 -5.20
CA GLU A 232 16.67 -2.59 -4.67
C GLU A 232 17.92 -2.18 -5.47
N ARG A 233 18.47 -3.10 -6.25
CA ARG A 233 19.74 -2.95 -7.00
C ARG A 233 19.55 -2.62 -8.49
N SER A 234 18.31 -2.45 -8.96
CA SER A 234 17.99 -2.37 -10.39
C SER A 234 18.04 -0.95 -11.00
N PHE A 235 18.87 -0.06 -10.48
CA PHE A 235 19.13 1.27 -11.05
C PHE A 235 20.64 1.54 -11.17
#